data_AF-Q7V5I3-F1
#
_entry.id   AF-Q7V5I3-F1
#
_cell.length_a   1.000
_cell.length_b   1.000
_cell.length_c   1.000
_cell.angle_alpha   90.00
_cell.angle_beta   90.00
_cell.angle_gamma   90.00
#
_symmetry.space_group_name_H-M   'P 1'
#
loop_
_entity.id
_entity.type
_entity.pdbx_description
1 polymer ?
#
loop_
_entity_poly.entity_id
_entity_poly.type
_entity_poly.pdbx_seq_one_letter_code
_entity_poly.pdbx_strand_id
1 'polypeptide(L)'
;MTASNLEVNHQEKVDTLKHYSVCICKAGSTEFMKGQSVAQKMYNKAWNTESYLSKGAYAVVIFMRKNGEWNPIANLNCALKNSNNKLPCEQIFGERNCEAAGVEDETQIAEICGLAIDDATPTEMRRAVLMMLSMGLQSIAMHTKIRWVLTVQHEFLIRILKESLGLPFMKTASEVDKKVSLPKDEYWSRNVMPRLYLLDSHHQATRAACESYFYYLSSLNITLQIRNSVGITHQSYSGFKRQWQNMKTTIAIN
;
A
#
# COMPACT_ATOMS: atom_id res chain seq x y z
N MET A 1 -14.94 -55.51 33.28
CA MET A 1 -15.35 -54.08 33.38
C MET A 1 -14.35 -53.29 32.58
N THR A 2 -14.78 -52.83 31.41
CA THR A 2 -13.96 -52.24 30.36
C THR A 2 -13.71 -50.75 30.61
N ALA A 3 -12.51 -50.31 30.23
CA ALA A 3 -12.03 -48.94 30.33
C ALA A 3 -13.01 -47.96 29.66
N SER A 4 -13.35 -46.89 30.38
CA SER A 4 -14.19 -45.81 29.87
C SER A 4 -13.35 -44.89 28.98
N ASN A 5 -13.79 -44.81 27.71
CA ASN A 5 -13.37 -43.85 26.71
C ASN A 5 -13.39 -42.41 27.25
N LEU A 6 -12.20 -41.82 27.36
CA LEU A 6 -12.00 -40.37 27.35
C LEU A 6 -11.05 -40.05 26.19
N GLU A 7 -11.51 -40.33 24.97
CA GLU A 7 -10.97 -39.68 23.79
C GLU A 7 -11.49 -38.24 23.82
N VAL A 8 -10.67 -37.37 24.42
CA VAL A 8 -10.78 -35.93 24.23
C VAL A 8 -10.64 -35.70 22.73
N ASN A 9 -11.77 -35.36 22.13
CA ASN A 9 -11.91 -35.03 20.72
C ASN A 9 -11.16 -33.72 20.44
N HIS A 10 -9.83 -33.80 20.32
CA HIS A 10 -8.97 -32.78 19.73
C HIS A 10 -9.14 -32.83 18.21
N GLN A 11 -10.37 -32.60 17.76
CA GLN A 11 -10.69 -32.47 16.34
C GLN A 11 -10.17 -31.11 15.88
N GLU A 12 -8.94 -31.13 15.37
CA GLU A 12 -8.50 -30.35 14.23
C GLU A 12 -8.87 -28.86 14.23
N LYS A 13 -8.13 -28.07 15.02
CA LYS A 13 -7.67 -26.78 14.49
C LYS A 13 -6.61 -27.08 13.44
N VAL A 14 -7.03 -27.52 12.26
CA VAL A 14 -6.20 -27.34 11.06
C VAL A 14 -6.14 -25.83 10.88
N ASP A 15 -5.02 -25.23 11.30
CA ASP A 15 -4.64 -23.89 10.90
C ASP A 15 -4.67 -23.86 9.37
N THR A 16 -5.81 -23.45 8.81
CA THR A 16 -5.97 -23.31 7.38
C THR A 16 -5.04 -22.19 6.95
N LEU A 17 -3.91 -22.58 6.37
CA LEU A 17 -2.90 -21.67 5.84
C LEU A 17 -3.60 -20.65 4.95
N LYS A 18 -3.63 -19.39 5.38
CA LYS A 18 -4.29 -18.33 4.61
C LYS A 18 -3.36 -17.90 3.49
N HIS A 19 -3.69 -18.31 2.27
CA HIS A 19 -2.88 -18.03 1.10
C HIS A 19 -3.18 -16.63 0.55
N TYR A 20 -2.26 -15.70 0.82
CA TYR A 20 -2.23 -14.39 0.18
C TYR A 20 -1.06 -14.32 -0.81
N SER A 21 -1.19 -13.50 -1.83
CA SER A 21 -0.09 -13.17 -2.75
C SER A 21 -0.02 -11.66 -2.91
N VAL A 22 1.18 -11.10 -2.81
CA VAL A 22 1.45 -9.68 -3.05
C VAL A 22 2.02 -9.57 -4.46
N CYS A 23 1.30 -8.95 -5.38
CA CYS A 23 1.83 -8.71 -6.72
C CYS A 23 2.24 -7.25 -6.85
N ILE A 24 3.51 -7.02 -7.21
CA ILE A 24 3.98 -5.70 -7.63
C ILE A 24 4.02 -5.73 -9.15
N CYS A 25 3.26 -4.83 -9.78
CA CYS A 25 3.05 -4.84 -11.21
C CYS A 25 3.15 -3.45 -11.82
N LYS A 26 3.49 -3.39 -13.11
CA LYS A 26 3.51 -2.15 -13.90
C LYS A 26 2.14 -1.84 -14.48
N ALA A 27 1.91 -0.56 -14.74
CA ALA A 27 0.77 -0.09 -15.51
C ALA A 27 0.60 -0.88 -16.82
N GLY A 28 -0.65 -1.22 -17.17
CA GLY A 28 -0.99 -1.97 -18.37
C GLY A 28 -0.91 -3.51 -18.24
N SER A 29 -0.37 -4.05 -17.14
CA SER A 29 -0.40 -5.50 -16.88
C SER A 29 -1.78 -5.99 -16.46
N THR A 30 -2.07 -7.28 -16.67
CA THR A 30 -3.33 -7.92 -16.27
C THR A 30 -3.60 -7.77 -14.77
N GLU A 31 -2.58 -7.94 -13.93
CA GLU A 31 -2.70 -7.80 -12.47
C GLU A 31 -3.01 -6.36 -12.08
N PHE A 32 -2.38 -5.38 -12.74
CA PHE A 32 -2.67 -3.97 -12.52
C PHE A 32 -4.14 -3.65 -12.83
N MET A 33 -4.67 -4.13 -13.97
CA MET A 33 -6.09 -3.95 -14.32
C MET A 33 -7.03 -4.61 -13.32
N LYS A 34 -6.68 -5.79 -12.80
CA LYS A 34 -7.44 -6.48 -11.73
C LYS A 34 -7.47 -5.66 -10.43
N GLY A 35 -6.32 -5.11 -10.02
CA GLY A 35 -6.24 -4.21 -8.86
C GLY A 35 -7.06 -2.93 -9.05
N GLN A 36 -6.98 -2.31 -10.22
CA GLN A 36 -7.77 -1.13 -10.56
C GLN A 36 -9.27 -1.40 -10.49
N SER A 37 -9.74 -2.57 -10.93
CA SER A 37 -11.14 -2.96 -10.82
C SER A 37 -11.62 -3.01 -9.36
N VAL A 38 -10.81 -3.54 -8.45
CA VAL A 38 -11.11 -3.52 -7.00
C VAL A 38 -11.22 -2.08 -6.50
N ALA A 39 -10.26 -1.22 -6.85
CA ALA A 39 -10.26 0.17 -6.43
C ALA A 39 -11.47 0.96 -6.96
N GLN A 40 -11.77 0.84 -8.26
CA GLN A 40 -12.95 1.44 -8.87
C GLN A 40 -14.23 1.01 -8.15
N LYS A 41 -14.43 -0.31 -7.96
CA LYS A 41 -15.62 -0.86 -7.29
C LYS A 41 -15.77 -0.26 -5.90
N MET A 42 -14.69 -0.20 -5.12
CA MET A 42 -14.72 0.31 -3.75
C MET A 42 -14.93 1.82 -3.68
N TYR A 43 -14.29 2.59 -4.57
CA TYR A 43 -14.46 4.04 -4.62
C TYR A 43 -15.87 4.43 -5.05
N ASN A 44 -16.43 3.77 -6.07
CA ASN A 44 -17.81 4.02 -6.49
C ASN A 44 -18.79 3.71 -5.36
N LYS A 45 -18.59 2.59 -4.65
CA LYS A 45 -19.44 2.18 -3.52
C LYS A 45 -19.32 3.12 -2.32
N ALA A 46 -18.11 3.54 -1.97
CA ALA A 46 -17.86 4.32 -0.77
C ALA A 46 -18.13 5.82 -0.95
N TRP A 47 -17.92 6.34 -2.17
CA TRP A 47 -17.87 7.79 -2.40
C TRP A 47 -18.79 8.27 -3.52
N ASN A 48 -19.50 7.37 -4.20
CA ASN A 48 -20.31 7.68 -5.38
C ASN A 48 -19.55 8.45 -6.46
N THR A 49 -18.26 8.13 -6.64
CA THR A 49 -17.42 8.81 -7.63
C THR A 49 -17.61 8.16 -9.01
N GLU A 50 -17.84 8.96 -10.05
CA GLU A 50 -17.85 8.50 -11.44
C GLU A 50 -16.45 8.50 -12.05
N SER A 51 -15.51 9.26 -11.47
CA SER A 51 -14.18 9.51 -12.01
C SER A 51 -13.09 8.95 -11.09
N TYR A 52 -12.88 7.63 -11.12
CA TYR A 52 -11.68 7.04 -10.53
C TYR A 52 -10.46 7.41 -11.37
N LEU A 53 -9.49 8.08 -10.75
CA LEU A 53 -8.23 8.38 -11.40
C LEU A 53 -7.38 7.11 -11.47
N SER A 54 -7.41 6.43 -12.61
CA SER A 54 -6.61 5.22 -12.91
C SER A 54 -5.12 5.52 -13.13
N LYS A 55 -4.59 6.55 -12.49
CA LYS A 55 -3.19 6.97 -12.64
C LYS A 55 -2.31 6.08 -11.76
N GLY A 56 -1.13 5.72 -12.28
CA GLY A 56 -0.13 4.94 -11.57
C GLY A 56 0.87 4.34 -12.55
N ALA A 57 2.16 4.42 -12.24
CA ALA A 57 3.19 3.71 -13.00
C ALA A 57 3.33 2.25 -12.51
N TYR A 58 3.07 2.04 -11.22
CA TYR A 58 3.11 0.75 -10.55
C TYR A 58 1.84 0.53 -9.71
N ALA A 59 1.56 -0.71 -9.37
CA ALA A 59 0.59 -1.05 -8.33
C ALA A 59 1.08 -2.20 -7.45
N VAL A 60 0.51 -2.26 -6.25
CA VAL A 60 0.55 -3.41 -5.34
C VAL A 60 -0.85 -3.99 -5.28
N VAL A 61 -0.99 -5.24 -5.72
CA VAL A 61 -2.27 -5.94 -5.76
C VAL A 61 -2.19 -7.16 -4.86
N ILE A 62 -3.12 -7.26 -3.92
CA ILE A 62 -3.19 -8.40 -3.00
C ILE A 62 -4.21 -9.38 -3.55
N PHE A 63 -3.81 -10.63 -3.70
CA PHE A 63 -4.68 -11.73 -4.07
C PHE A 63 -4.90 -12.65 -2.88
N MET A 64 -6.11 -13.18 -2.75
CA MET A 64 -6.45 -14.22 -1.79
C MET A 64 -6.99 -15.43 -2.55
N ARG A 65 -6.63 -16.64 -2.10
CA ARG A 65 -7.17 -17.85 -2.69
C ARG A 65 -8.59 -18.09 -2.16
N LYS A 66 -9.57 -18.17 -3.05
CA LYS A 66 -10.97 -18.48 -2.74
C LYS A 66 -11.45 -19.54 -3.74
N ASN A 67 -11.97 -20.66 -3.22
CA ASN A 67 -12.45 -21.78 -4.03
C ASN A 67 -11.43 -22.28 -5.07
N GLY A 68 -10.14 -22.31 -4.69
CA GLY A 68 -9.05 -22.74 -5.57
C GLY A 68 -8.44 -21.64 -6.46
N GLU A 69 -9.11 -20.50 -6.63
CA GLU A 69 -8.71 -19.42 -7.55
C GLU A 69 -8.14 -18.18 -6.82
N TRP A 70 -7.21 -17.47 -7.49
CA TRP A 70 -6.64 -16.23 -6.98
C TRP A 70 -7.52 -15.03 -7.32
N ASN A 71 -8.13 -14.45 -6.29
CA ASN A 71 -9.04 -13.30 -6.43
C ASN A 71 -8.37 -12.03 -5.90
N PRO A 72 -8.38 -10.91 -6.63
CA PRO A 72 -7.85 -9.65 -6.14
C PRO A 72 -8.75 -9.13 -5.01
N ILE A 73 -8.15 -8.77 -3.88
CA ILE A 73 -8.87 -8.29 -2.69
C ILE A 73 -8.41 -6.91 -2.23
N ALA A 74 -7.30 -6.39 -2.75
CA ALA A 74 -6.83 -5.06 -2.41
C ALA A 74 -5.92 -4.49 -3.48
N ASN A 75 -5.85 -3.16 -3.51
CA ASN A 75 -5.07 -2.39 -4.47
C ASN A 75 -4.41 -1.20 -3.80
N LEU A 76 -3.24 -0.84 -4.29
CA LEU A 76 -2.56 0.44 -4.07
C LEU A 76 -1.85 0.79 -5.38
N ASN A 77 -2.17 1.93 -5.99
CA ASN A 77 -1.43 2.46 -7.13
C ASN A 77 -0.34 3.42 -6.64
N CYS A 78 0.76 3.47 -7.39
CA CYS A 78 1.89 4.35 -7.15
C CYS A 78 2.17 5.14 -8.44
N ALA A 79 1.83 6.43 -8.43
CA ALA A 79 2.15 7.37 -9.51
C ALA A 79 3.52 7.98 -9.25
N LEU A 80 4.39 8.01 -10.26
CA LEU A 80 5.71 8.63 -10.14
C LEU A 80 5.70 10.04 -10.72
N LYS A 81 6.34 10.97 -10.02
CA LYS A 81 6.60 12.31 -10.56
C LYS A 81 7.80 12.28 -11.49
N ASN A 82 7.71 13.00 -12.59
CA ASN A 82 8.84 13.33 -13.46
C ASN A 82 8.51 14.61 -14.23
N SER A 83 9.48 15.12 -14.99
CA SER A 83 9.33 16.37 -15.77
C SER A 83 8.13 16.41 -16.73
N ASN A 84 7.64 15.24 -17.16
CA ASN A 84 6.54 15.12 -18.12
C ASN A 84 5.23 14.64 -17.48
N ASN A 85 5.24 14.28 -16.19
CA ASN A 85 4.10 13.68 -15.53
C ASN A 85 3.86 14.29 -14.15
N LYS A 86 2.72 14.97 -14.04
CA LYS A 86 2.20 15.50 -12.77
C LYS A 86 1.56 14.40 -11.93
N LEU A 87 1.73 14.49 -10.63
CA LEU A 87 1.04 13.65 -9.67
C LEU A 87 -0.45 14.01 -9.62
N PRO A 88 -1.35 13.02 -9.40
CA PRO A 88 -2.77 13.27 -9.18
C PRO A 88 -3.07 14.42 -8.20
N CYS A 89 -2.37 14.48 -7.06
CA CYS A 89 -2.59 15.51 -6.04
C CYS A 89 -2.26 16.92 -6.52
N GLU A 90 -1.36 17.08 -7.51
CA GLU A 90 -0.96 18.40 -8.02
C GLU A 90 -2.08 19.09 -8.79
N GLN A 91 -3.06 18.32 -9.26
CA GLN A 91 -4.28 18.88 -9.86
C GLN A 91 -5.15 19.62 -8.85
N ILE A 92 -4.95 19.37 -7.55
CA ILE A 92 -5.81 19.88 -6.46
C ILE A 92 -5.03 20.82 -5.53
N PHE A 93 -3.81 20.46 -5.18
CA PHE A 93 -2.99 21.19 -4.23
C PHE A 93 -1.88 22.03 -4.91
N GLY A 94 -1.75 21.98 -6.24
CA GLY A 94 -0.69 22.65 -7.00
C GLY A 94 0.63 21.86 -7.01
N GLU A 95 1.67 22.37 -7.66
CA GLU A 95 2.95 21.62 -7.87
C GLU A 95 3.96 21.76 -6.72
N ARG A 96 3.80 22.81 -5.90
CA ARG A 96 4.77 23.19 -4.85
C ARG A 96 4.55 22.49 -3.51
N ASN A 97 3.86 21.35 -3.52
CA ASN A 97 3.39 20.67 -2.31
C ASN A 97 4.49 20.10 -1.42
N CYS A 98 5.67 19.88 -2.00
CA CYS A 98 6.80 19.24 -1.33
C CYS A 98 7.94 20.21 -1.02
N GLU A 99 7.86 21.46 -1.48
CA GLU A 99 8.94 22.45 -1.29
C GLU A 99 9.20 22.71 0.20
N ALA A 100 8.12 22.87 0.98
CA ALA A 100 8.22 23.08 2.44
C ALA A 100 8.80 21.87 3.20
N ALA A 101 8.82 20.69 2.58
CA ALA A 101 9.42 19.48 3.14
C ALA A 101 10.88 19.27 2.69
N GLY A 102 11.48 20.24 1.98
CA GLY A 102 12.87 20.18 1.53
C GLY A 102 13.11 19.14 0.42
N VAL A 103 12.11 18.87 -0.40
CA VAL A 103 12.24 17.91 -1.50
C VAL A 103 12.82 18.60 -2.73
N GLU A 104 14.09 18.32 -3.02
CA GLU A 104 14.84 18.98 -4.10
C GLU A 104 14.76 18.23 -5.44
N ASP A 105 14.60 16.90 -5.41
CA ASP A 105 14.59 16.05 -6.60
C ASP A 105 13.19 15.47 -6.85
N GLU A 106 12.52 16.01 -7.87
CA GLU A 106 11.17 15.58 -8.26
C GLU A 106 11.10 14.11 -8.67
N THR A 107 12.20 13.52 -9.14
CA THR A 107 12.24 12.10 -9.54
C THR A 107 12.18 11.14 -8.35
N GLN A 108 12.35 11.65 -7.13
CA GLN A 108 12.26 10.90 -5.89
C GLN A 108 10.88 10.97 -5.23
N ILE A 109 9.88 11.52 -5.93
CA ILE A 109 8.52 11.71 -5.41
C ILE A 109 7.55 10.76 -6.11
N ALA A 110 6.75 10.08 -5.30
CA ALA A 110 5.60 9.31 -5.76
C ALA A 110 4.34 9.71 -5.01
N GLU A 111 3.18 9.32 -5.54
CA GLU A 111 1.90 9.42 -4.86
C GLU A 111 1.22 8.04 -4.77
N ILE A 112 0.71 7.72 -3.58
CA ILE A 112 -0.25 6.63 -3.38
C ILE A 112 -1.64 7.11 -3.83
N CYS A 113 -2.19 6.41 -4.81
CA CYS A 113 -3.56 6.58 -5.27
C CYS A 113 -4.27 5.22 -5.33
N GLY A 114 -5.60 5.23 -5.44
CA GLY A 114 -6.41 4.01 -5.60
C GLY A 114 -6.22 2.98 -4.49
N LEU A 115 -5.95 3.42 -3.26
CA LEU A 115 -5.84 2.55 -2.09
C LEU A 115 -7.23 1.99 -1.75
N ALA A 116 -7.41 0.69 -1.90
CA ALA A 116 -8.68 0.03 -1.67
C ALA A 116 -8.51 -1.39 -1.12
N ILE A 117 -9.45 -1.80 -0.29
CA ILE A 117 -9.60 -3.18 0.21
C ILE A 117 -11.04 -3.59 -0.05
N ASP A 118 -11.23 -4.73 -0.69
CA ASP A 118 -12.54 -5.29 -1.00
C ASP A 118 -13.33 -5.52 0.29
N ASP A 119 -14.61 -5.21 0.25
CA ASP A 119 -15.51 -5.24 1.40
C ASP A 119 -15.74 -6.65 1.94
N ALA A 120 -15.63 -7.67 1.10
CA ALA A 120 -15.67 -9.07 1.50
C ALA A 120 -14.40 -9.52 2.24
N THR A 121 -13.37 -8.69 2.31
CA THR A 121 -12.19 -8.96 3.16
C THR A 121 -12.58 -8.90 4.63
N PRO A 122 -12.38 -9.98 5.41
CA PRO A 122 -12.72 -10.00 6.83
C PRO A 122 -12.05 -8.86 7.60
N THR A 123 -12.79 -8.24 8.53
CA THR A 123 -12.33 -7.06 9.28
C THR A 123 -11.01 -7.30 9.99
N GLU A 124 -10.84 -8.47 10.59
CA GLU A 124 -9.63 -8.91 11.28
C GLU A 124 -8.41 -9.01 10.35
N MET A 125 -8.62 -9.19 9.04
CA MET A 125 -7.57 -9.28 8.04
C MET A 125 -7.19 -7.92 7.43
N ARG A 126 -8.03 -6.89 7.57
CA ARG A 126 -7.79 -5.59 6.92
C ARG A 126 -6.47 -4.95 7.34
N ARG A 127 -6.08 -5.09 8.61
CA ARG A 127 -4.78 -4.59 9.09
C ARG A 127 -3.62 -5.32 8.42
N ALA A 128 -3.69 -6.65 8.32
CA ALA A 128 -2.67 -7.45 7.63
C ALA A 128 -2.60 -7.09 6.13
N VAL A 129 -3.74 -6.82 5.49
CA VAL A 129 -3.78 -6.35 4.10
C VAL A 129 -3.10 -5.00 3.93
N LEU A 130 -3.36 -4.03 4.81
CA LEU A 130 -2.64 -2.74 4.78
C LEU A 130 -1.14 -2.91 5.00
N MET A 131 -0.72 -3.81 5.88
CA MET A 131 0.71 -4.16 6.05
C MET A 131 1.32 -4.71 4.77
N MET A 132 0.64 -5.65 4.10
CA MET A 132 1.09 -6.21 2.81
C MET A 132 1.20 -5.14 1.71
N LEU A 133 0.20 -4.25 1.60
CA LEU A 133 0.23 -3.13 0.66
C LEU A 133 1.41 -2.19 0.96
N SER A 134 1.64 -1.87 2.24
CA SER A 134 2.73 -1.00 2.68
C SER A 134 4.11 -1.60 2.38
N MET A 135 4.29 -2.90 2.59
CA MET A 135 5.52 -3.62 2.21
C MET A 135 5.75 -3.59 0.70
N GLY A 136 4.70 -3.79 -0.10
CA GLY A 136 4.78 -3.69 -1.56
C GLY A 136 5.17 -2.29 -2.02
N LEU A 137 4.57 -1.24 -1.42
CA LEU A 137 4.90 0.15 -1.68
C LEU A 137 6.36 0.44 -1.34
N GLN A 138 6.82 -0.01 -0.18
CA GLN A 138 8.22 0.14 0.24
C GLN A 138 9.19 -0.54 -0.75
N SER A 139 8.77 -1.68 -1.30
CA SER A 139 9.55 -2.39 -2.32
C SER A 139 9.63 -1.59 -3.62
N ILE A 140 8.52 -1.02 -4.08
CA ILE A 140 8.51 -0.08 -5.20
C ILE A 140 9.49 1.06 -4.90
N ALA A 141 9.34 1.71 -3.75
CA ALA A 141 10.10 2.90 -3.38
C ALA A 141 11.62 2.67 -3.45
N MET A 142 12.11 1.57 -2.87
CA MET A 142 13.53 1.23 -2.93
C MET A 142 14.03 0.93 -4.35
N HIS A 143 13.25 0.17 -5.14
CA HIS A 143 13.66 -0.21 -6.49
C HIS A 143 13.67 0.98 -7.45
N THR A 144 12.78 1.96 -7.24
CA THR A 144 12.67 3.16 -8.07
C THR A 144 13.36 4.38 -7.46
N LYS A 145 14.11 4.21 -6.36
CA LYS A 145 14.79 5.29 -5.61
C LYS A 145 13.86 6.43 -5.17
N ILE A 146 12.59 6.11 -4.91
CA ILE A 146 11.62 7.06 -4.38
C ILE A 146 11.84 7.19 -2.88
N ARG A 147 12.11 8.41 -2.44
CA ARG A 147 12.23 8.77 -1.03
C ARG A 147 10.93 9.27 -0.45
N TRP A 148 10.19 10.06 -1.22
CA TRP A 148 9.04 10.82 -0.74
C TRP A 148 7.76 10.25 -1.33
N VAL A 149 6.86 9.81 -0.46
CA VAL A 149 5.57 9.25 -0.87
C VAL A 149 4.44 10.13 -0.35
N LEU A 150 3.72 10.73 -1.29
CA LEU A 150 2.54 11.53 -1.03
C LEU A 150 1.27 10.67 -1.00
N THR A 151 0.25 11.14 -0.31
CA THR A 151 -1.11 10.63 -0.48
C THR A 151 -2.14 11.66 -0.04
N VAL A 152 -3.23 11.78 -0.79
CA VAL A 152 -4.40 12.56 -0.37
C VAL A 152 -5.34 11.62 0.39
N GLN A 153 -5.54 11.85 1.68
CA GLN A 153 -6.35 10.95 2.52
C GLN A 153 -7.17 11.69 3.57
N HIS A 154 -8.17 10.99 4.10
CA HIS A 154 -8.85 11.40 5.32
C HIS A 154 -7.97 11.16 6.56
N GLU A 155 -8.10 12.05 7.54
CA GLU A 155 -7.37 11.98 8.81
C GLU A 155 -7.59 10.65 9.55
N PHE A 156 -8.79 10.07 9.47
CA PHE A 156 -9.07 8.77 10.08
C PHE A 156 -8.16 7.65 9.56
N LEU A 157 -7.97 7.56 8.23
CA LEU A 157 -7.10 6.54 7.66
C LEU A 157 -5.64 6.83 8.01
N ILE A 158 -5.21 8.08 7.94
CA ILE A 158 -3.85 8.46 8.34
C ILE A 158 -3.58 8.12 9.80
N ARG A 159 -4.55 8.33 10.70
CA ARG A 159 -4.42 7.92 12.10
C ARG A 159 -4.19 6.41 12.22
N ILE A 160 -4.91 5.58 11.47
CA ILE A 160 -4.67 4.13 11.42
C ILE A 160 -3.24 3.85 10.92
N LEU A 161 -2.81 4.46 9.81
CA LEU A 161 -1.47 4.24 9.26
C LEU A 161 -0.36 4.67 10.25
N LYS A 162 -0.55 5.77 10.97
CA LYS A 162 0.42 6.28 11.97
C LYS A 162 0.44 5.47 13.24
N GLU A 163 -0.72 5.34 13.90
CA GLU A 163 -0.81 4.78 15.25
C GLU A 163 -0.82 3.25 15.23
N SER A 164 -1.53 2.65 14.27
CA SER A 164 -1.67 1.18 14.21
C SER A 164 -0.58 0.53 13.37
N LEU A 165 -0.08 1.20 12.33
CA LEU A 165 0.96 0.63 11.49
C LEU A 165 2.34 1.23 11.78
N GLY A 166 2.45 2.35 12.50
CA GLY A 166 3.76 2.96 12.80
C GLY A 166 4.40 3.63 11.59
N LEU A 167 3.62 3.98 10.55
CA LEU A 167 4.10 4.71 9.39
C LEU A 167 4.05 6.22 9.69
N PRO A 168 5.20 6.92 9.78
CA PRO A 168 5.25 8.30 10.26
C PRO A 168 4.80 9.32 9.20
N PHE A 169 3.55 9.24 8.75
CA PHE A 169 2.96 10.24 7.86
C PHE A 169 2.92 11.61 8.52
N MET A 170 3.43 12.61 7.80
CA MET A 170 3.39 14.02 8.15
C MET A 170 2.35 14.70 7.28
N LYS A 171 1.54 15.57 7.87
CA LYS A 171 0.60 16.41 7.12
C LYS A 171 1.39 17.53 6.45
N THR A 172 1.16 17.78 5.16
CA THR A 172 1.81 18.91 4.48
C THR A 172 1.08 20.22 4.80
N ALA A 173 1.77 21.35 4.62
CA ALA A 173 1.16 22.67 4.70
C ALA A 173 0.37 23.05 3.43
N SER A 174 0.25 22.13 2.46
CA SER A 174 -0.44 22.37 1.20
C SER A 174 -1.91 22.70 1.41
N GLU A 175 -2.36 23.78 0.76
CA GLU A 175 -3.75 24.14 0.65
C GLU A 175 -4.29 23.75 -0.73
N VAL A 176 -5.60 23.60 -0.85
CA VAL A 176 -6.24 23.42 -2.16
C VAL A 176 -5.98 24.70 -2.97
N ASP A 177 -5.53 24.53 -4.21
CA ASP A 177 -5.34 25.65 -5.11
C ASP A 177 -6.69 26.35 -5.33
N LYS A 178 -6.73 27.66 -5.07
CA LYS A 178 -7.93 28.49 -5.16
C LYS A 178 -8.59 28.47 -6.54
N LYS A 179 -7.85 28.07 -7.58
CA LYS A 179 -8.34 27.99 -8.97
C LYS A 179 -8.95 26.64 -9.34
N VAL A 180 -8.90 25.64 -8.44
CA VAL A 180 -9.35 24.28 -8.73
C VAL A 180 -10.76 24.04 -8.20
N SER A 181 -11.62 23.49 -9.05
CA SER A 181 -12.89 22.91 -8.62
C SER A 181 -12.66 21.48 -8.11
N LEU A 182 -12.97 21.23 -6.85
CA LEU A 182 -12.94 19.87 -6.30
C LEU A 182 -14.01 18.98 -6.96
N PRO A 183 -13.75 17.66 -7.09
CA PRO A 183 -14.78 16.73 -7.51
C PRO A 183 -16.00 16.80 -6.58
N LYS A 184 -17.20 16.70 -7.17
CA LYS A 184 -18.48 16.78 -6.45
C LYS A 184 -18.93 15.40 -5.93
N ASP A 185 -18.04 14.69 -5.26
CA ASP A 185 -18.33 13.37 -4.68
C ASP A 185 -18.27 13.40 -3.15
N GLU A 186 -18.66 12.30 -2.50
CA GLU A 186 -18.71 12.22 -1.04
C GLU A 186 -17.32 12.22 -0.39
N TYR A 187 -16.27 11.94 -1.16
CA TYR A 187 -14.91 11.96 -0.66
C TYR A 187 -14.47 13.40 -0.35
N TRP A 188 -14.76 14.35 -1.25
CA TRP A 188 -14.37 15.75 -1.09
C TRP A 188 -15.34 16.60 -0.27
N SER A 189 -16.61 16.23 -0.21
CA SER A 189 -17.68 17.04 0.40
C SER A 189 -17.89 16.82 1.91
N ARG A 190 -17.03 16.05 2.58
CA ARG A 190 -17.14 15.80 4.03
C ARG A 190 -16.84 17.05 4.87
N ASN A 191 -17.37 17.06 6.10
CA ASN A 191 -17.09 18.10 7.11
C ASN A 191 -15.58 18.37 7.31
N VAL A 192 -14.77 17.32 7.27
CA VAL A 192 -13.30 17.43 7.28
C VAL A 192 -12.77 16.95 5.93
N MET A 193 -12.32 17.90 5.13
CA MET A 193 -11.78 17.66 3.80
C MET A 193 -10.54 16.76 3.85
N PRO A 194 -10.36 15.84 2.88
CA PRO A 194 -9.09 15.16 2.65
C PRO A 194 -7.91 16.14 2.60
N ARG A 195 -6.75 15.70 3.08
CA ARG A 195 -5.53 16.51 3.07
C ARG A 195 -4.38 15.74 2.46
N LEU A 196 -3.35 16.46 2.05
CA LEU A 196 -2.11 15.88 1.57
C LEU A 196 -1.20 15.49 2.74
N TYR A 197 -0.69 14.27 2.68
CA TYR A 197 0.25 13.71 3.64
C TYR A 197 1.48 13.19 2.92
N LEU A 198 2.61 13.22 3.62
CA LEU A 198 3.93 12.86 3.15
C LEU A 198 4.53 11.79 4.06
N LEU A 199 5.13 10.78 3.46
CA LEU A 199 5.91 9.74 4.12
C LEU A 199 7.32 9.73 3.54
N ASP A 200 8.33 9.75 4.41
CA ASP A 200 9.71 9.42 4.02
C ASP A 200 9.87 7.90 4.06
N SER A 201 10.02 7.28 2.88
CA SER A 201 10.21 5.84 2.72
C SER A 201 11.58 5.36 3.24
N HIS A 202 12.56 6.26 3.36
CA HIS A 202 13.90 5.98 3.83
C HIS A 202 14.06 6.20 5.34
N HIS A 203 13.12 6.92 5.97
CA HIS A 203 13.12 7.16 7.40
C HIS A 203 13.17 5.84 8.19
N GLN A 204 14.00 5.82 9.25
CA GLN A 204 14.27 4.62 10.03
C GLN A 204 12.99 3.98 10.59
N ALA A 205 12.05 4.78 11.08
CA ALA A 205 10.77 4.28 11.59
C ALA A 205 9.93 3.59 10.51
N THR A 206 9.84 4.15 9.30
CA THR A 206 9.12 3.54 8.16
C THR A 206 9.73 2.17 7.82
N ARG A 207 11.05 2.11 7.76
CA ARG A 207 11.81 0.89 7.48
C ARG A 207 11.60 -0.17 8.56
N ALA A 208 11.72 0.21 9.83
CA ALA A 208 11.52 -0.69 10.97
C ALA A 208 10.09 -1.22 11.04
N ALA A 209 9.09 -0.37 10.75
CA ALA A 209 7.69 -0.80 10.69
C ALA A 209 7.49 -1.87 9.61
N CYS A 210 7.94 -1.63 8.38
CA CYS A 210 7.87 -2.61 7.29
C CYS A 210 8.64 -3.91 7.57
N GLU A 211 9.80 -3.84 8.24
CA GLU A 211 10.53 -5.02 8.72
C GLU A 211 9.69 -5.81 9.73
N SER A 212 9.03 -5.14 10.69
CA SER A 212 8.20 -5.79 11.72
C SER A 212 6.97 -6.49 11.16
N TYR A 213 6.38 -5.95 10.09
CA TYR A 213 5.19 -6.54 9.46
C TYR A 213 5.47 -7.94 8.95
N PHE A 214 6.67 -8.21 8.45
CA PHE A 214 7.03 -9.55 7.98
C PHE A 214 6.90 -10.60 9.08
N TYR A 215 7.43 -10.30 10.27
CA TYR A 215 7.34 -11.19 11.43
C TYR A 215 5.90 -11.40 11.86
N TYR A 216 5.12 -10.33 11.91
CA TYR A 216 3.70 -10.40 12.24
C TYR A 216 2.90 -11.23 11.23
N LEU A 217 3.05 -10.96 9.92
CA LEU A 217 2.36 -11.70 8.87
C LEU A 217 2.77 -13.18 8.86
N SER A 218 4.03 -13.49 9.12
CA SER A 218 4.51 -14.87 9.26
C SER A 218 3.85 -15.57 10.45
N SER A 219 3.68 -14.89 11.59
CA SER A 219 2.99 -15.43 12.77
C SER A 219 1.48 -15.68 12.53
N LEU A 220 0.89 -15.02 11.54
CA LEU A 220 -0.49 -15.25 11.09
C LEU A 220 -0.61 -16.36 10.04
N ASN A 221 0.46 -17.13 9.80
CA ASN A 221 0.52 -18.14 8.74
C ASN A 221 0.18 -17.55 7.36
N ILE A 222 0.56 -16.29 7.11
CA ILE A 222 0.42 -15.64 5.81
C ILE A 222 1.71 -15.81 5.03
N THR A 223 1.70 -16.70 4.03
CA THR A 223 2.83 -16.86 3.12
C THR A 223 2.83 -15.75 2.08
N LEU A 224 3.84 -14.88 2.09
CA LEU A 224 3.97 -13.80 1.11
C LEU A 224 4.67 -14.30 -0.15
N GLN A 225 3.95 -14.39 -1.26
CA GLN A 225 4.54 -14.50 -2.59
C GLN A 225 4.62 -13.11 -3.22
N ILE A 226 5.82 -12.56 -3.36
CA ILE A 226 6.04 -11.33 -4.12
C ILE A 226 6.22 -11.71 -5.59
N ARG A 227 5.19 -11.47 -6.41
CA ARG A 227 5.26 -11.67 -7.86
C ARG A 227 5.59 -10.37 -8.53
N ASN A 228 6.63 -10.39 -9.35
CA ASN A 228 7.14 -9.21 -10.00
C ASN A 228 7.02 -9.35 -11.52
N SER A 229 6.02 -8.71 -12.12
CA SER A 229 5.83 -8.72 -13.58
C SER A 229 6.70 -7.68 -14.29
N VAL A 230 7.67 -7.08 -13.58
CA VAL A 230 8.36 -5.87 -14.01
C VAL A 230 9.82 -6.10 -14.46
N GLY A 231 10.32 -7.33 -14.38
CA GLY A 231 11.75 -7.61 -14.59
C GLY A 231 12.64 -7.15 -13.42
N ILE A 232 12.06 -6.62 -12.35
CA ILE A 232 12.71 -6.57 -11.04
C ILE A 232 12.73 -8.05 -10.58
N THR A 233 13.93 -8.64 -10.57
CA THR A 233 14.18 -10.07 -10.30
C THR A 233 13.18 -10.72 -9.34
N HIS A 234 12.72 -11.94 -9.67
CA HIS A 234 12.06 -12.82 -8.70
C HIS A 234 12.98 -12.97 -7.48
N GLN A 235 12.72 -12.19 -6.45
CA GLN A 235 13.43 -12.31 -5.19
C GLN A 235 12.54 -13.09 -4.23
N SER A 236 13.06 -14.21 -3.76
CA SER A 236 12.62 -14.73 -2.47
C SER A 236 12.73 -13.60 -1.43
N TYR A 237 11.94 -13.65 -0.36
CA TYR A 237 12.09 -12.66 0.71
C TYR A 237 13.52 -12.66 1.28
N SER A 238 14.25 -13.78 1.24
CA SER A 238 15.68 -13.81 1.56
C SER A 238 16.53 -12.94 0.61
N GLY A 239 16.19 -12.88 -0.68
CA GLY A 239 16.80 -11.96 -1.65
C GLY A 239 16.46 -10.49 -1.36
N PHE A 240 15.19 -10.20 -1.05
CA PHE A 240 14.73 -8.87 -0.62
C PHE A 240 15.44 -8.42 0.65
N LYS A 241 15.46 -9.27 1.69
CA LYS A 241 16.15 -9.03 2.97
C LYS A 241 17.65 -8.84 2.76
N ARG A 242 18.28 -9.62 1.87
CA ARG A 242 19.71 -9.48 1.56
C ARG A 242 20.00 -8.16 0.86
N GLN A 243 19.20 -7.73 -0.12
CA GLN A 243 19.33 -6.39 -0.70
C GLN A 243 19.10 -5.29 0.35
N TRP A 244 18.09 -5.47 1.19
CA TRP A 244 17.74 -4.56 2.28
C TRP A 244 18.86 -4.40 3.32
N GLN A 245 19.53 -5.50 3.68
CA GLN A 245 20.66 -5.51 4.61
C GLN A 245 21.94 -4.97 3.95
N ASN A 246 22.20 -5.30 2.69
CA ASN A 246 23.38 -4.81 1.96
C ASN A 246 23.38 -3.28 1.77
N MET A 247 22.20 -2.66 1.71
CA MET A 247 22.09 -1.19 1.71
C MET A 247 22.35 -0.55 3.07
N LYS A 248 22.25 -1.27 4.20
CA LYS A 248 22.72 -0.77 5.52
C LYS A 248 24.24 -0.59 5.50
N THR A 249 24.96 -1.44 4.77
CA THR A 249 26.42 -1.38 4.64
C THR A 249 26.90 -0.28 3.69
N THR A 250 26.13 0.05 2.64
CA THR A 250 26.51 1.11 1.69
C THR A 250 26.29 2.52 2.24
N ILE A 251 25.39 2.72 3.20
CA ILE A 251 25.16 4.04 3.84
C ILE A 251 26.16 4.27 5.01
N ALA A 252 26.96 3.26 5.38
CA ALA A 252 28.03 3.38 6.37
C ALA A 252 29.40 3.75 5.76
N ILE A 253 29.47 4.04 4.46
CA ILE A 253 30.69 4.52 3.79
C ILE A 253 30.31 5.66 2.85
N ASN A 254 30.19 6.85 3.42
CA ASN A 254 30.67 8.15 2.93
C ASN A 254 30.17 9.26 3.85
#